data_AF-A0A2C6MIQ3-F1
#
_entry.id   AF-A0A2C6MIQ3-F1
#
_cell.length_a   1.000
_cell.length_b   1.000
_cell.length_c   1.000
_cell.angle_alpha   90.00
_cell.angle_beta   90.00
_cell.angle_gamma   90.00
#
_symmetry.space_group_name_H-M   'P 1'
#
loop_
_entity.id
_entity.type
_entity.pdbx_description
1 polymer ?
#
loop_
_entity_poly.entity_id
_entity_poly.type
_entity_poly.pdbx_seq_one_letter_code
_entity_poly.pdbx_strand_id
1 'polypeptide(L)'
;MPVILSAVIIVFVAVEMLILPWFATAFLHEEPMVAGAWMGLAVKSDGGAVASGAITDSMIRAKVFSETGVQYEEGWMLMTATTTKVFIDIFIGVWAFILAIIWCMYNLNQNDGGCSTNTKVSASQIWDRFPKFVIGFALTFLVLLLWGLNDASIIKTAKVGIDEANGFRTILFALCFFSIGLITNVRKLWDAGMGRIVAVYTVCLFAFILWVGLFISWVFYHGILPPTIN
;
A
#
# COMPACT_ATOMS: atom_id res chain seq x y z
N MET A 1 13.36 13.48 -16.69
CA MET A 1 13.55 13.56 -15.23
C MET A 1 12.46 12.79 -14.46
N PRO A 2 11.14 12.97 -14.65
CA PRO A 2 10.12 12.31 -13.83
C PRO A 2 10.07 10.78 -13.99
N VAL A 3 10.13 10.28 -15.24
CA VAL A 3 9.99 8.84 -15.56
C VAL A 3 11.10 7.99 -14.95
N ILE A 4 12.30 8.56 -14.81
CA ILE A 4 13.48 7.87 -14.30
C ILE A 4 13.35 7.61 -12.79
N LEU A 5 12.85 8.60 -12.04
CA LEU A 5 12.63 8.47 -10.59
C LEU A 5 11.53 7.43 -10.30
N SER A 6 10.45 7.44 -11.09
CA SER A 6 9.37 6.44 -10.97
C SER A 6 9.86 5.01 -11.25
N ALA A 7 10.72 4.82 -12.26
CA ALA A 7 11.28 3.50 -12.58
C ALA A 7 12.16 2.95 -11.46
N VAL A 8 12.99 3.80 -10.82
CA VAL A 8 13.83 3.39 -9.69
C VAL A 8 12.97 2.92 -8.51
N ILE A 9 11.93 3.67 -8.15
CA ILE A 9 11.03 3.31 -7.04
C ILE A 9 10.38 1.93 -7.28
N ILE A 10 9.96 1.64 -8.51
CA ILE A 10 9.35 0.34 -8.86
C ILE A 10 10.34 -0.82 -8.63
N VAL A 11 11.61 -0.65 -8.99
CA VAL A 11 12.64 -1.67 -8.76
C VAL A 11 12.85 -1.90 -7.26
N PHE A 12 12.93 -0.83 -6.47
CA PHE A 12 13.04 -0.95 -5.01
C PHE A 12 11.83 -1.64 -4.40
N VAL A 13 10.61 -1.30 -4.83
CA VAL A 13 9.38 -1.95 -4.40
C VAL A 13 9.40 -3.45 -4.70
N ALA A 14 9.87 -3.85 -5.87
CA ALA A 14 9.97 -5.26 -6.23
C ALA A 14 10.93 -6.00 -5.27
N VAL A 15 12.05 -5.37 -4.92
CA VAL A 15 13.02 -5.90 -3.94
C VAL A 15 12.40 -5.94 -2.53
N GLU A 16 11.75 -4.87 -2.09
CA GLU A 16 11.07 -4.79 -0.79
C GLU A 16 10.01 -5.87 -0.64
N MET A 17 9.15 -6.04 -1.65
CA MET A 17 8.08 -7.04 -1.64
C MET A 17 8.62 -8.47 -1.62
N LEU A 18 9.80 -8.71 -2.17
CA LEU A 18 10.43 -10.04 -2.14
C LEU A 18 11.15 -10.31 -0.82
N ILE A 19 11.84 -9.31 -0.28
CA ILE A 19 12.77 -9.48 0.84
C ILE A 19 12.08 -9.26 2.20
N LEU A 20 11.24 -8.21 2.34
CA LEU A 20 10.65 -7.84 3.61
C LEU A 20 9.71 -8.91 4.20
N PRO A 21 8.87 -9.62 3.43
CA PRO A 21 8.05 -10.71 3.97
C PRO A 21 8.89 -11.83 4.59
N TRP A 22 10.08 -12.08 4.06
CA TRP A 22 10.99 -13.08 4.63
C TRP A 22 11.56 -12.62 5.98
N PHE A 23 11.97 -11.35 6.08
CA PHE A 23 12.36 -10.75 7.36
C PHE A 23 11.21 -10.75 8.37
N ALA A 24 10.00 -10.41 7.94
CA ALA A 24 8.82 -10.44 8.80
C ALA A 24 8.52 -11.86 9.30
N THR A 25 8.67 -12.88 8.45
CA THR A 25 8.49 -14.28 8.85
C THR A 25 9.60 -14.77 9.80
N ALA A 26 10.83 -14.28 9.62
CA ALA A 26 11.94 -14.64 10.50
C ALA A 26 11.79 -14.02 11.90
N PHE A 27 11.51 -12.71 11.98
CA PHE A 27 11.62 -11.93 13.21
C PHE A 27 10.27 -11.52 13.84
N LEU A 28 9.17 -11.52 13.09
CA LEU A 28 7.86 -11.01 13.52
C LEU A 28 6.75 -12.08 13.47
N HIS A 29 7.11 -13.37 13.41
CA HIS A 29 6.13 -14.46 13.35
C HIS A 29 5.25 -14.58 14.61
N GLU A 30 5.74 -14.12 15.76
CA GLU A 30 4.97 -14.03 17.02
C GLU A 30 4.02 -12.82 17.04
N GLU A 31 4.26 -11.82 16.18
CA GLU A 31 3.50 -10.56 16.09
C GLU A 31 2.93 -10.37 14.67
N PRO A 32 2.04 -11.28 14.21
CA PRO A 32 1.52 -11.30 12.84
C PRO A 32 0.89 -9.98 12.39
N MET A 33 0.17 -9.28 13.28
CA MET A 33 -0.48 -8.01 12.94
C MET A 33 0.53 -6.87 12.77
N VAL A 34 1.60 -6.86 13.57
CA VAL A 34 2.73 -5.93 13.40
C VAL A 34 3.41 -6.17 12.06
N ALA A 35 3.62 -7.44 11.68
CA ALA A 35 4.17 -7.79 10.38
C ALA A 35 3.32 -7.29 9.20
N GLY A 36 1.99 -7.47 9.27
CA GLY A 36 1.05 -6.96 8.28
C GLY A 36 1.07 -5.43 8.17
N ALA A 37 0.94 -4.73 9.30
CA ALA A 37 1.01 -3.27 9.34
C ALA A 37 2.35 -2.73 8.82
N TRP A 38 3.44 -3.44 9.12
CA TRP A 38 4.78 -3.05 8.69
C TRP A 38 4.91 -3.13 7.17
N MET A 39 4.32 -4.12 6.50
CA MET A 39 4.29 -4.16 5.03
C MET A 39 3.55 -2.94 4.45
N GLY A 40 2.44 -2.53 5.07
CA GLY A 40 1.68 -1.33 4.70
C GLY A 40 2.47 -0.03 4.82
N LEU A 41 3.34 0.08 5.84
CA LEU A 41 4.16 1.27 6.11
C LEU A 41 5.50 1.27 5.39
N ALA A 42 6.12 0.10 5.26
CA ALA A 42 7.45 -0.06 4.72
C ALA A 42 7.47 -0.02 3.19
N VAL A 43 6.49 -0.64 2.52
CA VAL A 43 6.49 -0.72 1.05
C VAL A 43 5.89 0.53 0.42
N LYS A 44 6.68 1.18 -0.44
CA LYS A 44 6.36 2.54 -0.89
C LYS A 44 5.23 2.60 -1.93
N SER A 45 4.97 1.52 -2.65
CA SER A 45 3.84 1.47 -3.59
C SER A 45 2.64 0.75 -2.99
N ASP A 46 1.43 1.17 -3.39
CA ASP A 46 0.18 0.60 -2.89
C ASP A 46 0.03 -0.87 -3.34
N GLY A 47 0.31 -1.14 -4.62
CA GLY A 47 0.30 -2.50 -5.14
C GLY A 47 1.34 -3.40 -4.47
N GLY A 48 2.54 -2.89 -4.22
CA GLY A 48 3.60 -3.64 -3.53
C GLY A 48 3.30 -3.87 -2.05
N ALA A 49 2.68 -2.91 -1.36
CA ALA A 49 2.29 -3.04 0.05
C ALA A 49 1.21 -4.11 0.24
N VAL A 50 0.17 -4.07 -0.60
CA VAL A 50 -0.90 -5.08 -0.59
C VAL A 50 -0.34 -6.47 -0.95
N ALA A 51 0.55 -6.55 -1.94
CA ALA A 51 1.08 -7.81 -2.37
C ALA A 51 2.13 -8.40 -1.40
N SER A 52 2.99 -7.57 -0.79
CA SER A 52 3.89 -8.00 0.29
C SER A 52 3.12 -8.39 1.56
N GLY A 53 2.00 -7.72 1.86
CA GLY A 53 1.07 -8.11 2.91
C GLY A 53 0.46 -9.49 2.67
N ALA A 54 0.06 -9.81 1.43
CA ALA A 54 -0.44 -11.13 1.07
C ALA A 54 0.64 -12.23 1.19
N ILE A 55 1.86 -11.94 0.74
CA ILE A 55 3.00 -12.87 0.90
C ILE A 55 3.29 -13.09 2.39
N THR A 56 3.35 -12.03 3.18
CA THR A 56 3.60 -12.10 4.64
C THR A 56 2.50 -12.90 5.34
N ASP A 57 1.24 -12.69 4.98
CA ASP A 57 0.09 -13.44 5.51
C ASP A 57 0.27 -14.95 5.29
N SER A 58 0.56 -15.37 4.06
CA SER A 58 0.76 -16.78 3.73
C SER A 58 1.99 -17.39 4.42
N MET A 59 3.12 -16.65 4.46
CA MET A 59 4.37 -17.15 5.03
C MET A 59 4.31 -17.29 6.55
N ILE A 60 3.76 -16.30 7.26
CA ILE A 60 3.62 -16.36 8.72
C ILE A 60 2.61 -17.44 9.11
N ARG A 61 1.46 -17.55 8.42
CA ARG A 61 0.51 -18.64 8.66
C ARG A 61 1.16 -20.01 8.49
N ALA A 62 1.90 -20.23 7.41
CA ALA A 62 2.58 -21.50 7.16
C ALA A 62 3.60 -21.84 8.25
N LYS A 63 4.38 -20.86 8.70
CA LYS A 63 5.38 -21.05 9.76
C LYS A 63 4.73 -21.34 11.12
N VAL A 64 3.76 -20.52 11.54
CA VAL A 64 3.07 -20.70 12.82
C VAL A 64 2.35 -22.05 12.87
N PHE A 65 1.69 -22.44 11.78
CA PHE A 65 1.07 -23.77 11.69
C PHE A 65 2.11 -24.90 11.86
N SER A 66 3.31 -24.76 11.29
CA SER A 66 4.38 -25.75 11.43
C SER A 66 5.01 -25.79 12.82
N GLU A 67 5.07 -24.67 13.55
CA GLU A 67 5.81 -24.56 14.82
C GLU A 67 4.91 -24.75 16.04
N THR A 68 3.69 -24.20 16.04
CA THR A 68 2.77 -24.24 17.18
C THR A 68 1.49 -25.02 16.90
N GLY A 69 1.24 -25.44 15.66
CA GLY A 69 0.01 -26.13 15.26
C GLY A 69 -1.23 -25.24 15.17
N VAL A 70 -1.07 -23.93 15.42
CA VAL A 70 -2.17 -22.96 15.40
C VAL A 70 -2.46 -22.52 13.96
N GLN A 71 -3.72 -22.66 13.52
CA GLN A 71 -4.16 -22.11 12.24
C GLN A 71 -4.79 -20.72 12.43
N TYR A 72 -4.15 -19.69 11.90
CA TYR A 72 -4.75 -18.36 11.82
C TYR A 72 -5.65 -18.22 10.60
N GLU A 73 -6.72 -17.43 10.74
CA GLU A 73 -7.60 -17.10 9.62
C GLU A 73 -6.85 -16.32 8.51
N GLU A 74 -7.16 -16.67 7.27
CA GLU A 74 -6.56 -16.06 6.09
C GLU A 74 -6.89 -14.57 5.96
N GLY A 75 -5.90 -13.78 5.56
CA GLY A 75 -6.12 -12.43 5.08
C GLY A 75 -6.10 -11.35 6.17
N TRP A 76 -5.96 -11.70 7.45
CA TRP A 76 -5.87 -10.72 8.53
C TRP A 76 -4.63 -9.82 8.41
N MET A 77 -3.48 -10.38 8.03
CA MET A 77 -2.25 -9.60 7.86
C MET A 77 -2.30 -8.76 6.58
N LEU A 78 -2.89 -9.32 5.51
CA LEU A 78 -3.18 -8.59 4.27
C LEU A 78 -4.13 -7.40 4.51
N MET A 79 -5.21 -7.62 5.25
CA MET A 79 -6.19 -6.59 5.58
C MET A 79 -5.53 -5.51 6.43
N THR A 80 -4.70 -5.89 7.39
CA THR A 80 -3.91 -4.93 8.18
C THR A 80 -3.00 -4.09 7.29
N ALA A 81 -2.20 -4.71 6.41
CA ALA A 81 -1.34 -4.00 5.46
C ALA A 81 -2.14 -3.03 4.58
N THR A 82 -3.27 -3.49 4.04
CA THR A 82 -4.13 -2.71 3.13
C THR A 82 -4.78 -1.54 3.86
N THR A 83 -5.34 -1.77 5.04
CA THR A 83 -6.00 -0.74 5.84
C THR A 83 -5.01 0.31 6.31
N THR A 84 -3.84 -0.08 6.80
CA THR A 84 -2.77 0.86 7.18
C THR A 84 -2.36 1.72 5.98
N LYS A 85 -2.24 1.13 4.79
CA LYS A 85 -1.86 1.87 3.58
C LYS A 85 -2.93 2.87 3.15
N VAL A 86 -4.17 2.41 2.99
CA VAL A 86 -5.30 3.26 2.58
C VAL A 86 -5.51 4.42 3.56
N PHE A 87 -5.32 4.17 4.86
CA PHE A 87 -5.38 5.22 5.87
C PHE A 87 -4.37 6.33 5.57
N ILE A 88 -3.10 6.00 5.32
CA ILE A 88 -2.05 6.98 4.97
C ILE A 88 -2.44 7.76 3.71
N ASP A 89 -2.93 7.08 2.68
CA ASP A 89 -3.28 7.71 1.41
C ASP A 89 -4.39 8.77 1.57
N ILE A 90 -5.37 8.49 2.43
CA ILE A 90 -6.43 9.45 2.78
C ILE A 90 -5.81 10.69 3.45
N PHE A 91 -4.91 10.54 4.42
CA PHE A 91 -4.26 11.67 5.08
C PHE A 91 -3.37 12.47 4.14
N ILE A 92 -2.62 11.81 3.25
CA ILE A 92 -1.83 12.51 2.23
C ILE A 92 -2.75 13.33 1.32
N GLY A 93 -3.91 12.80 0.93
CA GLY A 93 -4.92 13.53 0.16
C GLY A 93 -5.44 14.77 0.89
N VAL A 94 -5.76 14.65 2.18
CA VAL A 94 -6.23 15.77 3.01
C VAL A 94 -5.14 16.85 3.16
N TRP A 95 -3.90 16.47 3.47
CA TRP A 95 -2.78 17.40 3.59
C TRP A 95 -2.46 18.09 2.26
N ALA A 96 -2.49 17.36 1.15
CA ALA A 96 -2.30 17.94 -0.19
C ALA A 96 -3.37 19.00 -0.50
N PHE A 97 -4.64 18.75 -0.11
CA PHE A 97 -5.72 19.70 -0.27
C PHE A 97 -5.54 20.95 0.61
N ILE A 98 -5.18 20.78 1.88
CA ILE A 98 -4.89 21.89 2.80
C ILE A 98 -3.73 22.74 2.26
N LEU A 99 -2.63 22.12 1.85
CA LEU A 99 -1.48 22.82 1.29
C LEU A 99 -1.82 23.55 -0.02
N ALA A 100 -2.68 22.97 -0.86
CA ALA A 100 -3.16 23.63 -2.06
C ALA A 100 -3.97 24.90 -1.74
N ILE A 101 -4.89 24.84 -0.76
CA ILE A 101 -5.65 26.03 -0.30
C ILE A 101 -4.70 27.08 0.27
N ILE A 102 -3.78 26.69 1.14
CA ILE A 102 -2.81 27.62 1.75
C ILE A 102 -1.98 28.30 0.65
N TRP A 103 -1.49 27.56 -0.34
CA TRP A 103 -0.73 28.12 -1.45
C TRP A 103 -1.57 29.13 -2.24
N CYS A 104 -2.83 28.83 -2.52
CA CYS A 104 -3.76 29.73 -3.21
C CYS A 104 -4.08 31.00 -2.40
N MET A 105 -4.25 30.89 -1.07
CA MET A 105 -4.62 32.02 -0.21
C MET A 105 -3.45 32.96 0.08
N TYR A 106 -2.24 32.40 0.27
CA TYR A 106 -1.05 33.19 0.63
C TYR A 106 -0.29 33.74 -0.58
N ASN A 107 -0.80 33.55 -1.80
CA ASN A 107 -0.34 34.20 -3.02
C ASN A 107 1.19 34.12 -3.24
N LEU A 108 1.77 32.95 -2.93
CA LEU A 108 3.22 32.72 -2.94
C LEU A 108 3.86 32.76 -4.34
N ASN A 109 3.07 32.82 -5.42
CA ASN A 109 3.56 32.99 -6.79
C ASN A 109 2.92 34.22 -7.44
N GLN A 110 3.57 35.37 -7.34
CA GLN A 110 3.21 36.53 -8.16
C GLN A 110 3.74 36.41 -9.61
N ASN A 111 4.68 35.48 -9.89
CA ASN A 111 5.39 35.42 -11.19
C ASN A 111 5.40 34.06 -11.91
N ASP A 112 4.97 32.95 -11.30
CA ASP A 112 5.01 31.63 -11.95
C ASP A 112 3.62 30.95 -11.93
N GLY A 113 2.80 31.35 -12.89
CA GLY A 113 1.92 30.53 -13.75
C GLY A 113 0.90 29.54 -13.17
N GLY A 114 0.79 29.33 -11.85
CA GLY A 114 -0.11 28.32 -11.26
C GLY A 114 -1.43 28.89 -10.73
N CYS A 115 -1.37 30.07 -10.12
CA CYS A 115 -2.53 30.78 -9.59
C CYS A 115 -2.49 32.22 -10.11
N SER A 116 -2.72 32.40 -11.40
CA SER A 116 -2.96 33.73 -11.93
C SER A 116 -4.32 34.22 -11.44
N THR A 117 -4.27 35.37 -10.81
CA THR A 117 -5.34 36.27 -10.40
C THR A 117 -6.67 35.98 -11.10
N ASN A 118 -7.70 35.66 -10.29
CA ASN A 118 -9.10 35.67 -10.70
C ASN A 118 -9.65 34.47 -11.51
N THR A 119 -9.06 33.27 -11.37
CA THR A 119 -9.73 32.04 -11.80
C THR A 119 -10.03 31.17 -10.58
N LYS A 120 -11.32 31.02 -10.26
CA LYS A 120 -11.83 30.05 -9.28
C LYS A 120 -11.12 28.72 -9.54
N VAL A 121 -10.58 28.07 -8.50
CA VAL A 121 -10.01 26.72 -8.59
C VAL A 121 -10.99 25.87 -9.39
N SER A 122 -10.63 25.49 -10.61
CA SER A 122 -11.60 24.85 -11.49
C SER A 122 -11.86 23.46 -10.93
N ALA A 123 -13.14 23.12 -10.71
CA ALA A 123 -13.52 21.80 -10.24
C ALA A 123 -12.96 20.68 -11.15
N SER A 124 -12.68 21.00 -12.42
CA SER A 124 -12.00 20.12 -13.38
C SER A 124 -10.57 19.78 -12.98
N GLN A 125 -9.77 20.73 -12.48
CA GLN A 125 -8.38 20.46 -12.08
C GLN A 125 -8.30 19.59 -10.82
N ILE A 126 -9.27 19.73 -9.91
CA ILE A 126 -9.40 18.84 -8.74
C ILE A 126 -9.81 17.44 -9.21
N TRP A 127 -10.77 17.35 -10.13
CA TRP A 127 -11.24 16.09 -10.68
C TRP A 127 -10.14 15.30 -11.44
N ASP A 128 -9.25 15.98 -12.15
CA ASP A 128 -8.14 15.33 -12.86
C ASP A 128 -7.03 14.83 -11.94
N ARG A 129 -6.84 15.46 -10.78
CA ARG A 129 -5.86 15.05 -9.77
C ARG A 129 -6.42 14.03 -8.77
N PHE A 130 -7.74 13.96 -8.64
CA PHE A 130 -8.37 13.04 -7.71
C PHE A 130 -8.18 11.59 -8.17
N PRO A 131 -7.73 10.66 -7.30
CA PRO A 131 -7.56 9.27 -7.68
C PRO A 131 -8.93 8.63 -7.92
N LYS A 132 -9.31 8.46 -9.19
CA LYS A 132 -10.65 8.02 -9.60
C LYS A 132 -11.03 6.62 -9.07
N PHE A 133 -10.05 5.78 -8.72
CA PHE A 133 -10.30 4.47 -8.08
C PHE A 133 -10.99 4.60 -6.73
N VAL A 134 -10.78 5.71 -6.00
CA VAL A 134 -11.41 5.98 -4.70
C VAL A 134 -12.93 6.08 -4.82
N ILE A 135 -13.43 6.63 -5.94
CA ILE A 135 -14.88 6.72 -6.20
C ILE A 135 -15.48 5.33 -6.34
N GLY A 136 -14.79 4.43 -7.06
CA GLY A 136 -15.21 3.04 -7.19
C GLY A 136 -15.28 2.35 -5.83
N PHE A 137 -14.23 2.48 -5.01
CA PHE A 137 -14.22 1.93 -3.65
C PHE A 137 -15.35 2.48 -2.77
N ALA A 138 -15.53 3.81 -2.76
CA ALA A 138 -16.57 4.47 -1.98
C ALA A 138 -17.98 4.04 -2.42
N LEU A 139 -18.22 3.94 -3.73
CA LEU A 139 -19.51 3.49 -4.28
C LEU A 139 -19.77 2.04 -3.90
N THR A 140 -18.83 1.13 -4.12
CA THR A 140 -18.97 -0.29 -3.75
C THR A 140 -19.19 -0.45 -2.25
N PHE A 141 -18.45 0.30 -1.42
CA PHE A 141 -18.65 0.31 0.03
C PHE A 141 -20.05 0.76 0.41
N LEU A 142 -20.54 1.89 -0.13
CA LEU A 142 -21.87 2.41 0.18
C LEU A 142 -22.98 1.45 -0.26
N VAL A 143 -22.85 0.86 -1.46
CA VAL A 143 -23.83 -0.12 -1.97
C VAL A 143 -23.88 -1.36 -1.08
N LEU A 144 -22.72 -1.93 -0.74
CA LEU A 144 -22.66 -3.11 0.14
C LEU A 144 -23.14 -2.79 1.56
N LEU A 145 -22.84 -1.61 2.09
CA LEU A 145 -23.30 -1.17 3.39
C LEU A 145 -24.82 -1.00 3.43
N LEU A 146 -25.40 -0.33 2.44
CA LEU A 146 -26.85 -0.13 2.35
C LEU A 146 -27.60 -1.45 2.15
N TRP A 147 -27.07 -2.36 1.32
CA TRP A 147 -27.66 -3.68 1.15
C TRP A 147 -27.51 -4.56 2.39
N GLY A 148 -26.34 -4.56 3.04
CA GLY A 148 -26.09 -5.35 4.25
C GLY A 148 -26.91 -4.88 5.46
N LEU A 149 -27.21 -3.58 5.54
CA LEU A 149 -28.11 -3.03 6.58
C LEU A 149 -29.58 -3.41 6.36
N ASN A 150 -29.99 -3.64 5.11
CA ASN A 150 -31.37 -3.97 4.77
C ASN A 150 -31.66 -5.48 4.84
N ASP A 151 -30.69 -6.31 4.45
CA ASP A 151 -30.82 -7.77 4.52
C ASP A 151 -29.48 -8.45 4.86
N ALA A 152 -29.44 -9.08 6.03
CA ALA A 152 -28.27 -9.79 6.53
C ALA A 152 -27.90 -11.03 5.70
N SER A 153 -28.84 -11.59 4.92
CA SER A 153 -28.58 -12.74 4.04
C SER A 153 -27.64 -12.39 2.87
N ILE A 154 -27.64 -11.11 2.45
CA ILE A 154 -26.77 -10.61 1.37
C ILE A 154 -25.30 -10.64 1.79
N ILE A 155 -24.99 -10.49 3.08
CA ILE A 155 -23.62 -10.48 3.59
C ILE A 155 -22.91 -11.80 3.28
N LYS A 156 -23.62 -12.92 3.40
CA LYS A 156 -23.05 -14.25 3.13
C LYS A 156 -22.70 -14.43 1.64
N THR A 157 -23.60 -14.00 0.76
CA THR A 157 -23.40 -14.08 -0.70
C THR A 157 -22.33 -13.09 -1.16
N ALA A 158 -22.30 -11.88 -0.58
CA ALA A 158 -21.28 -10.87 -0.85
C ALA A 158 -19.89 -11.36 -0.42
N LYS A 159 -19.78 -12.06 0.72
CA LYS A 159 -18.51 -12.64 1.17
C LYS A 159 -17.96 -13.64 0.15
N VAL A 160 -18.80 -14.55 -0.37
CA VAL A 160 -18.40 -15.50 -1.42
C VAL A 160 -17.90 -14.77 -2.68
N GLY A 161 -18.61 -13.72 -3.12
CA GLY A 161 -18.16 -12.92 -4.27
C GLY A 161 -16.84 -12.20 -4.04
N ILE A 162 -16.58 -11.72 -2.82
CA ILE A 162 -15.33 -11.07 -2.42
C ILE A 162 -14.18 -12.09 -2.41
N ASP A 163 -14.43 -13.31 -1.93
CA ASP A 163 -13.42 -14.37 -1.88
C ASP A 163 -12.97 -14.79 -3.31
N GLU A 164 -13.91 -14.93 -4.24
CA GLU A 164 -13.58 -15.17 -5.66
C GLU A 164 -12.80 -14.00 -6.28
N ALA A 165 -13.22 -12.76 -5.98
CA ALA A 165 -12.52 -11.56 -6.44
C ALA A 165 -11.08 -11.48 -5.88
N ASN A 166 -10.83 -12.00 -4.67
CA ASN A 166 -9.50 -12.12 -4.09
C ASN A 166 -8.59 -13.09 -4.86
N GLY A 167 -9.15 -14.17 -5.39
CA GLY A 167 -8.44 -15.07 -6.31
C GLY A 167 -7.95 -14.32 -7.56
N PHE A 168 -8.86 -13.58 -8.22
CA PHE A 168 -8.52 -12.76 -9.38
C PHE A 168 -7.49 -11.66 -9.05
N ARG A 169 -7.65 -10.99 -7.92
CA ARG A 169 -6.70 -9.98 -7.43
C ARG A 169 -5.28 -10.54 -7.37
N THR A 170 -5.11 -11.74 -6.85
CA THR A 170 -3.80 -12.40 -6.72
C THR A 170 -3.19 -12.70 -8.09
N ILE A 171 -3.98 -13.27 -9.01
CA ILE A 171 -3.52 -13.59 -10.38
C ILE A 171 -3.14 -12.32 -11.14
N LEU A 172 -3.95 -11.26 -11.05
CA LEU A 172 -3.69 -9.98 -11.72
C LEU A 172 -2.44 -9.30 -11.16
N PHE A 173 -2.21 -9.34 -9.85
CA PHE A 173 -0.96 -8.84 -9.26
C PHE A 173 0.24 -9.67 -9.69
N ALA A 174 0.13 -11.00 -9.73
CA ALA A 174 1.20 -11.86 -10.21
C ALA A 174 1.58 -11.54 -11.66
N LEU A 175 0.59 -11.39 -12.55
CA LEU A 175 0.83 -11.00 -13.95
C LEU A 175 1.46 -9.60 -14.07
N CYS A 176 1.03 -8.65 -13.24
CA CYS A 176 1.58 -7.29 -13.21
C CYS A 176 3.06 -7.30 -12.83
N PHE A 177 3.42 -7.91 -11.71
CA PHE A 177 4.82 -7.98 -11.26
C PHE A 177 5.68 -8.82 -12.21
N PHE A 178 5.13 -9.89 -12.79
CA PHE A 178 5.81 -10.66 -13.83
C PHE A 178 6.11 -9.80 -15.07
N SER A 179 5.15 -9.02 -15.55
CA SER A 179 5.32 -8.11 -16.70
C SER A 179 6.35 -7.02 -16.40
N ILE A 180 6.32 -6.44 -15.20
CA ILE A 180 7.35 -5.49 -14.75
C ILE A 180 8.72 -6.16 -14.76
N GLY A 181 8.85 -7.38 -14.24
CA GLY A 181 10.08 -8.15 -14.24
C GLY A 181 10.63 -8.40 -15.65
N LEU A 182 9.76 -8.78 -16.60
CA LEU A 182 10.15 -9.05 -17.99
C LEU A 182 10.64 -7.80 -18.74
N ILE A 183 10.00 -6.65 -18.51
CA ILE A 183 10.34 -5.39 -19.20
C ILE A 183 11.56 -4.69 -18.56
N THR A 184 11.86 -4.98 -17.29
CA THR A 184 12.93 -4.32 -16.54
C THR A 184 14.31 -4.72 -17.04
N ASN A 185 15.05 -3.75 -17.61
CA ASN A 185 16.45 -3.93 -18.00
C ASN A 185 17.38 -3.25 -16.98
N VAL A 186 17.90 -4.05 -16.05
CA VAL A 186 18.79 -3.59 -14.96
C VAL A 186 20.07 -2.95 -15.49
N ARG A 187 20.55 -3.39 -16.67
CA ARG A 187 21.78 -2.87 -17.27
C ARG A 187 21.61 -1.43 -17.76
N LYS A 188 20.51 -1.15 -18.47
CA LYS A 188 20.15 0.23 -18.87
C LYS A 188 19.93 1.16 -17.67
N LEU A 189 19.46 0.61 -16.55
CA LEU A 189 19.26 1.36 -15.31
C LEU A 189 20.60 1.78 -14.67
N TRP A 190 21.61 0.92 -14.74
CA TRP A 190 22.96 1.18 -14.25
C TRP A 190 23.73 2.15 -15.16
N ASP A 191 23.61 1.99 -16.47
CA ASP A 191 24.26 2.83 -17.49
C ASP A 191 23.76 4.29 -17.45
N ALA A 192 22.57 4.54 -16.91
CA ALA A 192 22.01 5.88 -16.71
C ALA A 192 22.70 6.69 -15.58
N GLY A 193 23.79 6.19 -14.98
CA GLY A 193 24.58 6.94 -13.99
C GLY A 193 23.88 7.14 -12.63
N MET A 194 22.87 6.31 -12.34
CA MET A 194 21.98 6.48 -11.18
C MET A 194 22.53 5.98 -9.84
N GLY A 195 23.76 5.47 -9.79
CA GLY A 195 24.33 4.86 -8.59
C GLY A 195 24.25 5.74 -7.34
N ARG A 196 24.45 7.06 -7.46
CA ARG A 196 24.35 7.99 -6.33
C ARG A 196 22.90 8.16 -5.82
N ILE A 197 21.93 8.29 -6.71
CA ILE A 197 20.51 8.46 -6.34
C ILE A 197 19.97 7.17 -5.72
N VAL A 198 20.30 6.03 -6.34
CA VAL A 198 19.98 4.69 -5.82
C VAL A 198 20.60 4.51 -4.44
N ALA A 199 21.88 4.85 -4.25
CA ALA A 199 22.55 4.72 -2.95
C ALA A 199 21.90 5.58 -1.85
N VAL A 200 21.60 6.85 -2.13
CA VAL A 200 20.92 7.73 -1.16
C VAL A 200 19.53 7.18 -0.84
N TYR A 201 18.78 6.73 -1.84
CA TYR A 201 17.47 6.12 -1.62
C TYR A 201 17.56 4.85 -0.77
N THR A 202 18.50 3.95 -1.07
CA THR A 202 18.78 2.74 -0.27
C THR A 202 19.08 3.10 1.18
N VAL A 203 19.97 4.06 1.43
CA VAL A 203 20.34 4.45 2.80
C VAL A 203 19.14 5.01 3.54
N CYS A 204 18.40 5.96 2.96
CA CYS A 204 17.21 6.53 3.61
C CYS A 204 16.15 5.45 3.88
N LEU A 205 15.96 4.55 2.92
CA LEU A 205 15.01 3.44 3.01
C LEU A 205 15.36 2.49 4.15
N PHE A 206 16.56 1.92 4.12
CA PHE A 206 16.99 0.89 5.05
C PHE A 206 17.42 1.43 6.42
N ALA A 207 17.92 2.67 6.52
CA ALA A 207 18.36 3.24 7.79
C ALA A 207 17.24 3.94 8.56
N PHE A 208 16.20 4.44 7.88
CA PHE A 208 15.15 5.21 8.53
C PHE A 208 13.75 4.67 8.28
N ILE A 209 13.32 4.58 7.02
CA ILE A 209 11.90 4.31 6.70
C ILE A 209 11.45 2.94 7.22
N LEU A 210 12.26 1.90 7.04
CA LEU A 210 11.91 0.55 7.51
C LEU A 210 11.72 0.50 9.03
N TRP A 211 12.63 1.13 9.78
CA TRP A 211 12.62 1.09 11.25
C TRP A 211 11.53 1.96 11.84
N VAL A 212 11.28 3.14 11.27
CA VAL A 212 10.16 4.00 11.70
C VAL A 212 8.84 3.32 11.40
N GLY A 213 8.70 2.71 10.21
CA GLY A 213 7.53 1.91 9.87
C GLY A 213 7.32 0.77 10.88
N LEU A 214 8.38 0.02 11.20
CA LEU A 214 8.32 -1.08 12.16
C LEU A 214 7.93 -0.59 13.56
N PHE A 215 8.54 0.50 14.02
CA PHE A 215 8.24 1.10 15.31
C PHE A 215 6.77 1.53 15.42
N ILE A 216 6.25 2.21 14.40
CA ILE A 216 4.83 2.60 14.36
C ILE A 216 3.93 1.36 14.35
N SER A 217 4.23 0.36 13.51
CA SER A 217 3.48 -0.91 13.49
C SER A 217 3.46 -1.57 14.86
N TRP A 218 4.60 -1.58 15.56
CA TRP A 218 4.71 -2.15 16.89
C TRP A 218 3.85 -1.40 17.90
N VAL A 219 3.91 -0.06 17.91
CA VAL A 219 3.12 0.76 18.85
C VAL A 219 1.61 0.52 18.69
N PHE A 220 1.13 0.33 17.47
CA PHE A 220 -0.31 0.21 17.20
C PHE A 220 -0.85 -1.23 17.22
N TYR A 221 -0.04 -2.23 16.88
CA TYR A 221 -0.51 -3.60 16.64
C TYR A 221 0.13 -4.67 17.53
N HIS A 222 1.03 -4.30 18.43
CA HIS A 222 1.66 -5.26 19.34
C HIS A 222 0.63 -5.97 20.24
N GLY A 223 0.77 -7.29 20.33
CA GLY A 223 -0.10 -8.16 21.12
C GLY A 223 -1.46 -8.46 20.48
N ILE A 224 -1.72 -7.97 19.26
CA ILE A 224 -2.94 -8.29 18.52
C ILE A 224 -2.67 -9.54 17.67
N LEU A 225 -3.43 -10.60 17.91
CA LEU A 225 -3.35 -11.85 17.16
C LEU A 225 -4.57 -12.04 16.25
N PRO A 226 -4.39 -12.60 15.04
CA PRO A 226 -5.50 -13.04 14.20
C PRO A 226 -6.33 -14.11 14.93
N PRO A 227 -7.64 -14.19 14.64
CA PRO A 227 -8.46 -15.27 15.13
C PRO A 227 -7.95 -16.61 14.60
N THR A 228 -8.02 -17.62 15.46
CA THR A 228 -7.61 -18.98 15.15
C THR A 228 -8.80 -19.77 14.60
N ILE A 229 -8.57 -20.54 13.55
CA ILE A 229 -9.51 -21.55 13.06
C ILE A 229 -9.21 -22.84 13.82
N ASN A 230 -10.21 -23.39 14.51
CA ASN A 230 -10.16 -24.73 15.10
C ASN A 230 -10.54 -25.79 14.08
#